data_AF-A0A1F5GCV7-F1
#
_entry.id   AF-A0A1F5GCV7-F1
#
_cell.length_a   1.000
_cell.length_b   1.000
_cell.length_c   1.000
_cell.angle_alpha   90.00
_cell.angle_beta   90.00
_cell.angle_gamma   90.00
#
_symmetry.space_group_name_H-M   'P 1'
#
loop_
_entity.id
_entity.type
_entity.pdbx_description
1 polymer ?
#
loop_
_entity_poly.entity_id
_entity_poly.type
_entity_poly.pdbx_seq_one_letter_code
_entity_poly.pdbx_strand_id
1 'polypeptide(L)'
;MTSNKYPKPRIIHILQIIHFASFVSAIGVISLLHIITEDFLDILRMPAYVKEIDPWAASDWPGSFHFYHLILAFFILLTLINALGLFYYSKRIWRVISDSSSFLSFLIIWPISLFFVYTLASTGPLESKTVQLALFFFTVTFFLFILDLVTWYIDDQSLIRYKPFRKRSI
;
A
#
# COMPACT_ATOMS: atom_id res chain seq x y z
N MET A 1 -27.84 -17.14 -13.34
CA MET A 1 -27.11 -16.95 -12.07
C MET A 1 -26.35 -18.23 -11.74
N THR A 2 -25.07 -18.31 -12.09
CA THR A 2 -24.25 -19.50 -11.79
C THR A 2 -23.82 -19.43 -10.33
N SER A 3 -24.49 -20.23 -9.49
CA SER A 3 -24.11 -20.51 -8.10
C SER A 3 -22.63 -20.91 -8.05
N ASN A 4 -21.84 -20.13 -7.32
CA ASN A 4 -20.41 -20.31 -7.20
C ASN A 4 -20.16 -21.53 -6.29
N LYS A 5 -19.74 -22.66 -6.88
CA LYS A 5 -19.74 -24.00 -6.27
C LYS A 5 -18.72 -24.22 -5.12
N TYR A 6 -18.00 -23.19 -4.68
CA TYR A 6 -17.01 -23.28 -3.61
C TYR A 6 -17.15 -22.09 -2.65
N PRO A 7 -17.30 -22.32 -1.33
CA PRO A 7 -17.36 -21.24 -0.35
C PRO A 7 -16.04 -20.45 -0.39
N LYS A 8 -16.12 -19.12 -0.39
CA LYS A 8 -14.94 -18.25 -0.30
C LYS A 8 -14.16 -18.61 0.99
N PRO A 9 -12.85 -18.87 0.93
CA PRO A 9 -12.03 -19.09 2.12
C PRO A 9 -12.19 -17.93 3.12
N ARG A 10 -12.23 -18.23 4.43
CA ARG A 10 -12.35 -17.21 5.48
C ARG A 10 -11.28 -16.12 5.37
N ILE A 11 -10.07 -16.51 4.97
CA ILE A 11 -8.95 -15.59 4.81
C ILE A 11 -9.20 -14.53 3.72
N ILE A 12 -9.92 -14.86 2.65
CA ILE A 12 -10.31 -13.87 1.62
C ILE A 12 -11.28 -12.85 2.22
N HIS A 13 -12.20 -13.28 3.08
CA HIS A 13 -13.13 -12.37 3.73
C HIS A 13 -12.42 -11.42 4.71
N ILE A 14 -11.44 -11.92 5.46
CA ILE A 14 -10.59 -11.10 6.33
C ILE A 14 -9.83 -10.06 5.50
N LEU A 15 -9.17 -10.49 4.40
CA LEU A 15 -8.44 -9.58 3.53
C LEU A 15 -9.36 -8.52 2.88
N GLN A 16 -10.58 -8.88 2.49
CA GLN A 16 -11.57 -7.91 1.99
C GLN A 16 -11.85 -6.81 3.01
N ILE A 17 -12.08 -7.19 4.27
CA ILE A 17 -12.36 -6.24 5.35
C ILE A 17 -11.15 -5.35 5.59
N ILE A 18 -9.95 -5.94 5.67
CA ILE A 18 -8.72 -5.18 5.92
C ILE A 18 -8.46 -4.18 4.79
N HIS A 19 -8.49 -4.59 3.52
CA HIS A 19 -8.27 -3.69 2.39
C HIS A 19 -9.33 -2.60 2.29
N PHE A 20 -10.60 -2.94 2.54
CA PHE A 20 -11.67 -1.95 2.54
C PHE A 20 -11.50 -0.93 3.68
N ALA A 21 -11.17 -1.40 4.89
CA ALA A 21 -10.88 -0.52 6.02
C ALA A 21 -9.67 0.38 5.73
N SER A 22 -8.57 -0.19 5.21
CA SER A 22 -7.38 0.58 4.82
C SER A 22 -7.69 1.64 3.77
N PHE A 23 -8.49 1.31 2.75
CA PHE A 23 -8.92 2.26 1.73
C PHE A 23 -9.75 3.41 2.32
N VAL A 24 -10.76 3.10 3.14
CA VAL A 24 -11.62 4.11 3.78
C VAL A 24 -10.79 4.98 4.73
N SER A 25 -9.92 4.38 5.55
CA SER A 25 -9.03 5.10 6.45
C SER A 25 -8.07 6.02 5.69
N ALA A 26 -7.48 5.56 4.58
CA ALA A 26 -6.60 6.38 3.76
C ALA A 26 -7.33 7.61 3.20
N ILE A 27 -8.53 7.43 2.62
CA ILE A 27 -9.35 8.55 2.14
C ILE A 27 -9.71 9.50 3.28
N GLY A 28 -10.10 8.95 4.44
CA GLY A 28 -10.45 9.72 5.63
C GLY A 28 -9.30 10.59 6.11
N VAL A 29 -8.12 10.00 6.27
CA VAL A 29 -6.89 10.71 6.68
C VAL A 29 -6.53 11.80 5.67
N ILE A 30 -6.57 11.52 4.37
CA ILE A 30 -6.24 12.50 3.33
C ILE A 30 -7.22 13.65 3.31
N SER A 31 -8.52 13.35 3.40
CA SER A 31 -9.58 14.35 3.46
C SER A 31 -9.39 15.24 4.69
N LEU A 32 -9.12 14.63 5.85
CA LEU A 32 -8.86 15.35 7.09
C LEU A 32 -7.64 16.27 6.97
N LEU A 33 -6.55 15.78 6.34
CA LEU A 33 -5.32 16.53 6.08
C LEU A 33 -5.51 17.74 5.16
N HIS A 34 -6.50 17.68 4.27
CA HIS A 34 -6.85 18.79 3.37
C HIS A 34 -7.81 19.80 4.01
N ILE A 35 -8.66 19.36 4.95
CA ILE A 35 -9.65 20.21 5.62
C ILE A 35 -9.05 20.93 6.83
N ILE A 36 -8.24 20.23 7.62
CA ILE A 36 -7.64 20.77 8.85
C ILE A 36 -6.20 21.19 8.54
N THR A 37 -5.94 22.49 8.58
CA THR A 37 -4.63 23.09 8.28
C THR A 37 -3.75 23.29 9.52
N GLU A 38 -4.01 22.58 10.61
CA GLU A 38 -3.26 22.71 11.87
C GLU A 38 -1.89 22.02 11.83
N ASP A 39 -0.91 22.62 12.51
CA ASP A 39 0.49 22.16 12.60
C ASP A 39 0.66 20.71 13.10
N PHE A 40 -0.29 20.18 13.87
CA PHE A 40 -0.26 18.79 14.35
C PHE A 40 -0.36 17.78 13.20
N LEU A 41 -1.03 18.15 12.10
CA LEU A 41 -1.20 17.32 10.92
C LEU A 41 -0.07 17.49 9.90
N ASP A 42 0.82 18.48 10.06
CA ASP A 42 2.02 18.63 9.24
C ASP A 42 3.00 17.45 9.41
N ILE A 43 2.91 16.73 10.53
CA ILE A 43 3.63 15.47 10.80
C ILE A 43 3.25 14.38 9.76
N LEU A 44 1.98 14.34 9.33
CA LEU A 44 1.51 13.46 8.27
C LEU A 44 1.84 14.01 6.87
N ARG A 45 2.26 15.27 6.76
CA ARG A 45 2.78 15.86 5.53
C ARG A 45 4.29 15.61 5.50
N MET A 46 4.67 14.48 4.89
CA MET A 46 6.06 14.07 4.60
C MET A 46 7.03 15.21 4.17
N PRO A 47 6.61 16.30 3.48
CA PRO A 47 7.45 17.47 3.23
C PRO A 47 8.10 18.13 4.46
N ALA A 48 7.45 18.13 5.62
CA ALA A 48 8.01 18.69 6.85
C ALA A 48 9.20 17.85 7.38
N TYR A 49 9.10 16.53 7.25
CA TYR A 49 10.15 15.57 7.62
C TYR A 49 11.38 15.67 6.72
N VAL A 50 11.18 15.81 5.40
CA VAL A 50 12.29 16.01 4.44
C VAL A 50 13.02 17.33 4.68
N LYS A 51 12.28 18.39 5.05
CA LYS A 51 12.83 19.70 5.39
C LYS A 51 13.69 19.69 6.66
N GLU A 52 13.38 18.83 7.62
CA GLU A 52 14.19 18.64 8.84
C GLU A 52 15.50 17.88 8.57
N ILE A 53 15.53 16.96 7.59
CA ILE A 53 16.69 16.07 7.34
C ILE A 53 17.68 16.66 6.32
N ASP A 54 17.22 17.40 5.32
CA ASP A 54 18.10 18.07 4.35
C ASP A 54 17.48 19.40 3.84
N PRO A 55 17.98 20.57 4.32
CA PRO A 55 17.53 21.87 3.88
C PRO A 55 17.75 22.14 2.38
N TRP A 56 18.69 21.44 1.74
CA TRP A 56 19.01 21.60 0.31
C TRP A 56 18.08 20.76 -0.57
N ALA A 57 17.60 19.61 -0.06
CA ALA A 57 16.50 18.87 -0.69
C ALA A 57 15.15 19.62 -0.63
N ALA A 58 15.04 20.61 0.27
CA ALA A 58 13.85 21.43 0.44
C ALA A 58 13.76 22.63 -0.53
N SER A 59 14.80 22.94 -1.32
CA SER A 59 14.75 24.08 -2.27
C SER A 59 13.80 23.82 -3.45
N ASP A 60 13.61 22.56 -3.85
CA ASP A 60 12.66 22.14 -4.90
C ASP A 60 11.30 21.75 -4.30
N TRP A 61 10.81 22.58 -3.37
CA TRP A 61 9.60 22.37 -2.57
C TRP A 61 8.33 21.95 -3.34
N PRO A 62 8.09 22.37 -4.60
CA PRO A 62 6.98 21.84 -5.40
C PRO A 62 7.17 20.37 -5.78
N GLY A 63 8.39 19.95 -6.14
CA GLY A 63 8.69 18.62 -6.68
C GLY A 63 8.57 17.51 -5.64
N SER A 64 9.11 17.73 -4.43
CA SER A 64 9.01 16.76 -3.32
C SER A 64 7.58 16.59 -2.83
N PHE A 65 6.78 17.66 -2.85
CA PHE A 65 5.34 17.62 -2.59
C PHE A 65 4.59 16.79 -3.64
N HIS A 66 4.86 17.00 -4.93
CA HIS A 66 4.24 16.21 -6.00
C HIS A 66 4.62 14.73 -5.94
N PHE A 67 5.87 14.41 -5.60
CA PHE A 67 6.31 13.02 -5.45
C PHE A 67 5.59 12.30 -4.31
N TYR A 68 5.39 12.98 -3.17
CA TYR A 68 4.59 12.45 -2.07
C TYR A 68 3.13 12.20 -2.47
N HIS A 69 2.48 13.17 -3.14
CA HIS A 69 1.10 13.01 -3.61
C HIS A 69 0.96 11.88 -4.62
N LEU A 70 1.96 11.70 -5.49
CA LEU A 70 1.98 10.61 -6.47
C LEU A 70 2.10 9.25 -5.77
N ILE A 71 2.97 9.12 -4.77
CA ILE A 71 3.07 7.91 -3.94
C ILE A 71 1.74 7.62 -3.24
N LEU A 72 1.14 8.64 -2.63
CA LEU A 72 -0.12 8.50 -1.89
C LEU A 72 -1.28 8.09 -2.82
N ALA A 73 -1.39 8.74 -3.98
CA ALA A 73 -2.38 8.37 -5.00
C ALA A 73 -2.15 6.94 -5.50
N PHE A 74 -0.89 6.54 -5.69
CA PHE A 74 -0.53 5.18 -6.03
C PHE A 74 -0.99 4.18 -4.96
N PHE A 75 -0.76 4.46 -3.68
CA PHE A 75 -1.23 3.61 -2.56
C PHE A 75 -2.75 3.46 -2.51
N ILE A 76 -3.50 4.56 -2.70
CA ILE A 76 -4.97 4.51 -2.73
C ILE A 76 -5.46 3.65 -3.90
N LEU A 77 -4.88 3.86 -5.08
CA LEU A 77 -5.22 3.08 -6.26
C LEU A 77 -4.93 1.59 -6.04
N LEU A 78 -3.81 1.27 -5.40
CA LEU A 78 -3.39 -0.09 -5.14
C LEU A 78 -4.32 -0.80 -4.14
N THR A 79 -4.63 -0.15 -3.02
CA THR A 79 -5.58 -0.68 -2.03
C THR A 79 -6.98 -0.86 -2.62
N LEU A 80 -7.40 0.04 -3.51
CA LEU A 80 -8.65 -0.11 -4.27
C LEU A 80 -8.60 -1.32 -5.23
N ILE A 81 -7.52 -1.47 -6.00
CA ILE A 81 -7.34 -2.60 -6.92
C ILE A 81 -7.35 -3.93 -6.17
N ASN A 82 -6.62 -4.02 -5.05
CA ASN A 82 -6.56 -5.22 -4.22
C ASN A 82 -7.92 -5.54 -3.58
N ALA A 83 -8.62 -4.53 -3.07
CA ALA A 83 -9.99 -4.69 -2.57
C ALA A 83 -10.92 -5.24 -3.67
N LEU A 84 -10.94 -4.62 -4.85
CA LEU A 84 -11.75 -5.05 -5.99
C LEU A 84 -11.36 -6.46 -6.46
N GLY A 85 -10.06 -6.77 -6.49
CA GLY A 85 -9.51 -8.09 -6.78
C GLY A 85 -10.11 -9.17 -5.87
N LEU A 86 -10.14 -8.91 -4.57
CA LEU A 86 -10.70 -9.82 -3.57
C LEU A 86 -12.23 -9.90 -3.62
N PHE A 87 -12.93 -8.79 -3.89
CA PHE A 87 -14.40 -8.78 -4.05
C PHE A 87 -14.82 -9.61 -5.27
N TYR A 88 -14.14 -9.40 -6.40
CA TYR A 88 -14.36 -10.07 -7.68
C TYR A 88 -13.44 -11.28 -7.92
N TYR A 89 -12.94 -11.90 -6.85
CA TYR A 89 -11.99 -13.03 -6.89
C TYR A 89 -12.41 -14.21 -7.78
N SER A 90 -13.71 -14.39 -8.05
CA SER A 90 -14.18 -15.42 -8.99
C SER A 90 -13.84 -15.13 -10.46
N LYS A 91 -13.51 -13.89 -10.81
CA LYS A 91 -13.21 -13.44 -12.17
C LYS A 91 -11.71 -13.44 -12.43
N ARG A 92 -11.28 -14.17 -13.46
CA ARG A 92 -9.87 -14.26 -13.87
C ARG A 92 -9.22 -12.90 -14.13
N ILE A 93 -9.96 -11.95 -14.73
CA ILE A 93 -9.41 -10.64 -15.08
C ILE A 93 -8.97 -9.84 -13.86
N TRP A 94 -9.80 -9.84 -12.80
CA TRP A 94 -9.52 -9.13 -11.55
C TRP A 94 -8.34 -9.73 -10.81
N ARG A 95 -8.16 -11.05 -10.91
CA ARG A 95 -6.98 -11.72 -10.34
C ARG A 95 -5.68 -11.39 -11.07
N VAL A 96 -5.71 -11.28 -12.40
CA VAL A 96 -4.51 -10.86 -13.16
C VAL A 96 -4.15 -9.42 -12.86
N ILE A 97 -5.15 -8.54 -12.73
CA ILE A 97 -4.95 -7.13 -12.37
C ILE A 97 -4.39 -7.04 -10.94
N SER A 98 -4.96 -7.78 -9.99
CA SER A 98 -4.49 -7.87 -8.60
C SER A 98 -3.04 -8.36 -8.54
N ASP A 99 -2.72 -9.48 -9.20
CA ASP A 99 -1.38 -10.06 -9.28
C ASP A 99 -0.34 -9.07 -9.87
N SER A 100 -0.68 -8.43 -10.99
CA SER A 100 0.18 -7.41 -11.62
C SER A 100 0.35 -6.18 -10.72
N SER A 101 -0.70 -5.78 -10.02
CA SER A 101 -0.70 -4.65 -9.09
C SER A 101 0.19 -4.94 -7.89
N SER A 102 0.08 -6.13 -7.28
CA SER A 102 0.94 -6.54 -6.17
C SER A 102 2.42 -6.68 -6.58
N PHE A 103 2.70 -7.08 -7.82
CA PHE A 103 4.08 -7.04 -8.31
C PHE A 103 4.61 -5.60 -8.41
N LEU A 104 3.81 -4.67 -8.94
CA LEU A 104 4.19 -3.26 -9.05
C LEU A 104 4.33 -2.60 -7.67
N SER A 105 3.44 -2.95 -6.74
CA SER A 105 3.47 -2.61 -5.32
C SER A 105 4.80 -2.98 -4.69
N PHE A 106 5.25 -4.23 -4.88
CA PHE A 106 6.52 -4.70 -4.37
C PHE A 106 7.68 -3.81 -4.83
N LEU A 107 7.71 -3.43 -6.12
CA LEU A 107 8.78 -2.60 -6.67
C LEU A 107 8.82 -1.17 -6.10
N ILE A 108 7.70 -0.66 -5.58
CA ILE A 108 7.56 0.73 -5.15
C ILE A 108 7.56 0.84 -3.62
N ILE A 109 6.73 0.06 -2.92
CA ILE A 109 6.54 0.15 -1.46
C ILE A 109 7.79 -0.35 -0.71
N TRP A 110 8.45 -1.39 -1.23
CA TRP A 110 9.63 -1.95 -0.58
C TRP A 110 10.80 -0.94 -0.50
N PRO A 111 11.22 -0.28 -1.60
CA PRO A 111 12.22 0.79 -1.52
C PRO A 111 11.82 1.95 -0.61
N ILE A 112 10.54 2.33 -0.57
CA ILE A 112 10.06 3.39 0.33
C ILE A 112 10.21 2.97 1.80
N SER A 113 9.86 1.72 2.12
CA SER A 113 10.03 1.19 3.48
C SER A 113 11.51 1.16 3.87
N LEU A 114 12.38 0.70 2.95
CA LEU A 114 13.82 0.71 3.16
C LEU A 114 14.41 2.11 3.30
N PHE A 115 13.86 3.11 2.61
CA PHE A 115 14.28 4.50 2.76
C PHE A 115 14.10 4.98 4.20
N PHE A 116 12.97 4.69 4.85
CA PHE A 116 12.77 5.06 6.25
C PHE A 116 13.72 4.33 7.21
N VAL A 117 14.01 3.04 6.95
CA VAL A 117 15.02 2.29 7.71
C VAL A 117 16.41 2.90 7.52
N TYR A 118 16.76 3.24 6.28
CA TYR A 118 18.03 3.89 5.97
C TYR A 118 18.14 5.23 6.70
N THR A 119 17.09 6.05 6.71
CA THR A 119 17.08 7.33 7.42
C THR A 119 17.31 7.12 8.91
N LEU A 120 16.65 6.14 9.54
CA LEU A 120 16.86 5.79 10.95
C LEU A 120 18.29 5.30 11.24
N ALA A 121 18.95 4.63 10.29
CA ALA A 121 20.26 4.02 10.49
C ALA A 121 21.45 4.93 10.11
N SER A 122 21.25 5.91 9.22
CA SER A 122 22.31 6.71 8.59
C SER A 122 22.51 8.10 9.18
N THR A 123 21.54 8.59 9.94
CA THR A 123 21.62 9.93 10.54
C THR A 123 22.26 9.86 11.93
N GLY A 124 22.98 10.92 12.31
CA GLY A 124 23.61 11.07 13.62
C GLY A 124 22.58 11.17 14.76
N PRO A 125 22.84 11.91 15.86
CA PRO A 125 21.82 12.11 16.89
C PRO A 125 20.60 12.83 16.29
N LEU A 126 19.57 12.06 15.94
CA LEU A 126 18.29 12.55 15.44
C LEU A 126 17.49 13.17 16.58
N GLU A 127 16.74 14.22 16.26
CA GLU A 127 15.70 14.71 17.16
C GLU A 127 14.62 13.65 17.35
N SER A 128 14.08 13.55 18.57
CA SER A 128 13.06 12.56 18.96
C SER A 128 11.86 12.55 18.00
N LYS A 129 11.46 13.74 17.51
CA LYS A 129 10.35 13.91 16.55
C LYS A 129 10.63 13.25 15.20
N THR A 130 11.84 13.40 14.67
CA THR A 130 12.26 12.80 13.40
C THR A 130 12.30 11.27 13.51
N VAL A 131 12.77 10.73 14.64
CA VAL A 131 12.74 9.27 14.90
C VAL A 131 11.30 8.75 14.92
N GLN A 132 10.40 9.42 15.65
CA GLN A 132 8.99 9.04 15.74
C GLN A 132 8.31 9.03 14.37
N LEU A 133 8.57 10.05 13.55
CA LEU A 133 8.04 10.17 12.19
C LEU A 133 8.53 9.04 11.28
N ALA A 134 9.83 8.79 11.28
CA ALA A 134 10.43 7.73 10.48
C ALA A 134 9.84 6.36 10.84
N LEU A 135 9.70 6.09 12.15
CA LEU A 135 9.12 4.85 12.65
C LEU A 135 7.64 4.71 12.28
N PHE A 136 6.86 5.79 12.36
CA PHE A 136 5.46 5.79 11.96
C PHE A 136 5.32 5.45 10.47
N PHE A 137 6.01 6.18 9.59
CA PHE A 137 5.93 5.94 8.15
C PHE A 137 6.51 4.58 7.76
N PHE A 138 7.60 4.13 8.38
CA PHE A 138 8.12 2.77 8.21
C PHE A 138 7.06 1.73 8.59
N THR A 139 6.42 1.88 9.75
CA THR A 139 5.40 0.92 10.23
C THR A 139 4.22 0.85 9.26
N VAL A 140 3.73 2.00 8.79
CA VAL A 140 2.62 2.07 7.83
C VAL A 140 3.01 1.42 6.49
N THR A 141 4.15 1.81 5.93
CA THR A 141 4.61 1.30 4.62
C THR A 141 4.93 -0.19 4.67
N PHE A 142 5.57 -0.65 5.75
CA PHE A 142 5.85 -2.07 5.98
C PHE A 142 4.58 -2.89 6.20
N PHE A 143 3.61 -2.37 6.96
CA PHE A 143 2.31 -3.03 7.12
C PHE A 143 1.61 -3.22 5.77
N LEU A 144 1.58 -2.18 4.94
CA LEU A 144 0.97 -2.25 3.61
C LEU A 144 1.71 -3.22 2.70
N PHE A 145 3.04 -3.26 2.76
CA PHE A 145 3.86 -4.23 2.05
C PHE A 145 3.51 -5.67 2.43
N ILE A 146 3.41 -5.97 3.73
CA ILE A 146 3.06 -7.32 4.20
C ILE A 146 1.62 -7.67 3.79
N LEU A 147 0.67 -6.73 3.91
CA LEU A 147 -0.71 -6.96 3.50
C LEU A 147 -0.81 -7.29 2.00
N ASP A 148 -0.07 -6.57 1.17
CA ASP A 148 -0.02 -6.81 -0.27
C ASP A 148 0.65 -8.16 -0.60
N LEU A 149 1.78 -8.50 0.06
CA LEU A 149 2.45 -9.78 -0.10
C LEU A 149 1.54 -10.97 0.26
N VAL A 150 0.78 -10.85 1.35
CA VAL A 150 -0.20 -11.86 1.75
C VAL A 150 -1.31 -11.98 0.69
N THR A 151 -1.80 -10.84 0.18
CA THR A 151 -2.84 -10.81 -0.86
C THR A 151 -2.37 -11.50 -2.13
N TRP A 152 -1.17 -11.16 -2.58
CA TRP A 152 -0.51 -11.79 -3.72
C TRP A 152 -0.38 -13.29 -3.55
N TYR A 153 0.12 -13.74 -2.39
CA TYR A 153 0.25 -15.18 -2.10
C TYR A 153 -1.09 -15.91 -2.20
N ILE A 154 -2.19 -15.32 -1.70
CA ILE A 154 -3.52 -15.93 -1.79
C ILE A 154 -4.00 -15.99 -3.25
N ASP A 155 -3.79 -14.93 -4.01
CA ASP A 155 -4.18 -14.86 -5.41
C ASP A 155 -3.39 -15.86 -6.28
N ASP A 156 -2.09 -16.03 -6.05
CA ASP A 156 -1.28 -17.02 -6.77
C ASP A 156 -1.71 -18.47 -6.46
N GLN A 157 -1.91 -18.80 -5.19
CA GLN A 157 -2.44 -20.11 -4.78
C GLN A 157 -3.80 -20.40 -5.45
N SER A 158 -4.61 -19.36 -5.67
CA SER A 158 -5.86 -19.46 -6.41
C SER A 158 -5.68 -19.72 -7.91
N LEU A 159 -4.64 -19.16 -8.54
CA LEU A 159 -4.27 -19.34 -9.95
C LEU A 159 -3.79 -20.75 -10.22
N ILE A 160 -2.99 -21.28 -9.32
CA ILE A 160 -2.53 -22.66 -9.38
C ILE A 160 -3.72 -23.63 -9.25
N ARG A 161 -4.62 -23.40 -8.27
CA ARG A 161 -5.77 -24.30 -8.02
C ARG A 161 -6.85 -24.24 -9.12
N TYR A 162 -6.99 -23.12 -9.83
CA TYR A 162 -7.99 -22.95 -10.91
C TYR A 162 -7.49 -23.32 -12.31
N LYS A 163 -6.27 -23.84 -12.49
CA LYS A 163 -5.88 -24.40 -13.80
C LYS A 163 -6.86 -25.54 -14.13
N PRO A 164 -7.74 -25.40 -15.15
CA PRO A 164 -8.51 -26.55 -15.58
C PRO A 164 -7.51 -27.58 -16.03
N PHE A 165 -7.65 -28.81 -15.51
CA PHE A 165 -7.03 -29.99 -16.11
C PHE A 165 -7.29 -29.91 -17.60
N ARG A 166 -6.25 -29.55 -18.37
CA ARG A 166 -6.30 -29.55 -19.83
C ARG A 166 -6.46 -31.02 -20.17
N LYS A 167 -7.70 -31.48 -20.37
CA LYS A 167 -7.96 -32.80 -20.95
C LYS A 167 -7.15 -32.83 -22.23
N ARG A 168 -6.05 -33.58 -22.23
CA ARG A 168 -5.41 -34.00 -23.46
C ARG A 168 -6.45 -34.88 -24.14
N SER A 169 -7.10 -34.34 -25.16
CA SER A 169 -7.81 -35.16 -26.13
C SER A 169 -6.75 -36.00 -26.83
N ILE A 170 -6.69 -37.27 -26.48
CA ILE A 170 -6.15 -38.34 -27.33
C ILE A 170 -7.38 -39.02 -27.91
#